data_AF-A0A1G6IIY5-F1
#
_entry.id   AF-A0A1G6IIY5-F1
#
_cell.length_a   1.000
_cell.length_b   1.000
_cell.length_c   1.000
_cell.angle_alpha   90.00
_cell.angle_beta   90.00
_cell.angle_gamma   90.00
#
_symmetry.space_group_name_H-M   'P 1'
#
loop_
_entity.id
_entity.type
_entity.pdbx_description
1 polymer ?
#
loop_
_entity_poly.entity_id
_entity_poly.type
_entity_poly.pdbx_seq_one_letter_code
_entity_poly.pdbx_strand_id
1 'polypeptide(L)'
;MTNKLKAFIFPLALTLVSPVTLGETLRPEGLLSLRELPIEEGSADIQRLQITDRSGMVLVDTDKALPLIENEYSPNSYDGYTAKLLAERQTKITAIDLQGERYDLLSPSTRSGDYLLLITREEGNGAYNFNLRFRYDATAKSFDLNQVLLNENNSECDHSLLSTYSIDRKILGVISIANFDGRRVFGVLKELRLAHQTSGNMAEKLMPETVASNFDAALKAYKVGDAQALKTLVGYFLSGDEDGDCEPGNYIVEKYYFPQKVGWSNDLGFLFEQAGHYPEAVELLQHITRKHPDRVVAYLNLADAYWALGEREQARQAYGQYHEKMTAAQKQARIPPRVLERK
;
A
#
# COMPACT_ATOMS: atom_id res chain seq x y z
N MET A 1 29.24 2.14 -67.28
CA MET A 1 30.33 2.91 -66.66
C MET A 1 29.96 3.23 -65.23
N THR A 2 30.94 3.01 -64.35
CA THR A 2 30.94 3.12 -62.89
C THR A 2 30.27 4.38 -62.32
N ASN A 3 29.53 4.24 -61.20
CA ASN A 3 29.96 4.94 -59.98
C ASN A 3 29.33 4.39 -58.69
N LYS A 4 30.24 4.12 -57.73
CA LYS A 4 30.01 3.82 -56.32
C LYS A 4 29.70 5.13 -55.58
N LEU A 5 28.79 5.10 -54.60
CA LEU A 5 28.79 6.03 -53.45
C LEU A 5 28.16 5.29 -52.25
N LYS A 6 28.99 4.66 -51.41
CA LYS A 6 29.48 5.15 -50.11
C LYS A 6 28.38 5.19 -49.03
N ALA A 7 28.34 4.11 -48.26
CA ALA A 7 27.71 4.05 -46.95
C ALA A 7 28.41 5.03 -45.99
N PHE A 8 27.63 5.92 -45.37
CA PHE A 8 28.08 6.73 -44.25
C PHE A 8 27.93 5.91 -42.96
N ILE A 9 29.07 5.48 -42.42
CA ILE A 9 29.19 4.95 -41.07
C ILE A 9 29.24 6.17 -40.16
N PHE A 10 28.17 6.39 -39.38
CA PHE A 10 28.20 7.34 -38.26
C PHE A 10 29.03 6.74 -37.12
N PRO A 11 30.02 7.45 -36.56
CA PRO A 11 30.71 6.99 -35.36
C PRO A 11 29.74 7.08 -34.17
N LEU A 12 29.47 5.92 -33.57
CA LEU A 12 28.76 5.78 -32.30
C LEU A 12 29.61 6.47 -31.23
N ALA A 13 29.22 7.66 -30.80
CA ALA A 13 29.83 8.32 -29.65
C ALA A 13 29.46 7.53 -28.39
N LEU A 14 30.35 6.66 -27.94
CA LEU A 14 30.29 6.00 -26.64
C LEU A 14 30.37 7.09 -25.57
N THR A 15 29.22 7.51 -25.05
CA THR A 15 29.18 8.29 -23.83
C THR A 15 29.51 7.33 -22.69
N LEU A 16 30.67 7.55 -22.06
CA LEU A 16 31.08 6.87 -20.84
C LEU A 16 30.05 7.20 -19.75
N VAL A 17 29.10 6.28 -19.55
CA VAL A 17 28.26 6.26 -18.35
C VAL A 17 29.21 5.97 -17.20
N SER A 18 29.53 7.01 -16.43
CA SER A 18 30.22 6.83 -15.16
C SER A 18 29.34 5.93 -14.28
N PRO A 19 29.86 4.85 -13.69
CA PRO A 19 29.10 4.15 -12.69
C PRO A 19 28.91 5.11 -11.52
N VAL A 20 27.69 5.60 -11.34
CA VAL A 20 27.27 6.17 -10.06
C VAL A 20 27.28 4.99 -9.09
N THR A 21 28.42 4.80 -8.44
CA THR A 21 28.52 3.96 -7.25
C THR A 21 27.76 4.68 -6.14
N LEU A 22 26.44 4.50 -6.09
CA LEU A 22 25.68 4.75 -4.87
C LEU A 22 25.95 3.60 -3.88
N GLY A 23 27.23 3.45 -3.52
CA GLY A 23 27.59 2.76 -2.30
C GLY A 23 27.25 3.69 -1.16
N GLU A 24 26.05 3.55 -0.61
CA GLU A 24 25.78 4.11 0.71
C GLU A 24 26.90 3.64 1.63
N THR A 25 27.60 4.59 2.25
CA THR A 25 28.67 4.31 3.20
C THR A 25 28.06 3.63 4.43
N LEU A 26 28.09 2.30 4.39
CA LEU A 26 27.63 1.39 5.42
C LEU A 26 28.33 1.69 6.74
N ARG A 27 27.56 1.94 7.80
CA ARG A 27 28.11 1.97 9.17
C ARG A 27 28.78 0.61 9.48
N PRO A 28 29.89 0.60 10.24
CA PRO A 28 30.58 -0.63 10.62
C PRO A 28 29.76 -1.59 11.50
N GLU A 29 28.65 -1.11 12.10
CA GLU A 29 27.81 -1.86 13.03
C GLU A 29 26.57 -2.54 12.40
N GLY A 30 26.53 -2.70 11.07
CA GLY A 30 25.39 -3.28 10.37
C GLY A 30 25.25 -4.80 10.53
N LEU A 31 24.04 -5.30 10.26
CA LEU A 31 23.79 -6.73 10.06
C LEU A 31 24.57 -7.24 8.83
N LEU A 32 25.03 -8.50 8.87
CA LEU A 32 25.83 -9.11 7.81
C LEU A 32 25.02 -10.06 6.94
N SER A 33 24.36 -11.03 7.57
CA SER A 33 23.67 -12.09 6.84
C SER A 33 22.49 -12.65 7.60
N LEU A 34 21.49 -13.09 6.84
CA LEU A 34 20.37 -13.90 7.28
C LEU A 34 20.52 -15.27 6.63
N ARG A 35 20.40 -16.33 7.42
CA ARG A 35 20.47 -17.71 6.97
C ARG A 35 19.24 -18.46 7.48
N GLU A 36 18.60 -19.17 6.58
CA GLU A 36 17.57 -20.16 6.88
C GLU A 36 18.25 -21.52 6.71
N LEU A 37 18.38 -22.27 7.82
CA LEU A 37 19.14 -23.52 7.87
C LEU A 37 18.19 -24.69 8.16
N PRO A 38 18.45 -25.89 7.63
CA PRO A 38 17.75 -27.08 8.09
C PRO A 38 18.07 -27.37 9.57
N ILE A 39 17.08 -27.75 10.39
CA ILE A 39 17.32 -28.08 11.81
C ILE A 39 18.19 -29.34 11.97
N GLU A 40 17.97 -30.35 11.11
CA GLU A 40 18.80 -31.56 11.03
C GLU A 40 19.54 -31.61 9.68
N GLU A 41 20.82 -32.00 9.72
CA GLU A 41 21.67 -32.13 8.53
C GLU A 41 21.08 -33.17 7.57
N GLY A 42 20.56 -32.73 6.42
CA GLY A 42 19.90 -33.59 5.43
C GLY A 42 18.37 -33.64 5.50
N SER A 43 17.73 -32.93 6.45
CA SER A 43 16.27 -32.73 6.46
C SER A 43 15.88 -31.57 5.52
N ALA A 44 14.87 -31.78 4.67
CA ALA A 44 14.39 -30.77 3.73
C ALA A 44 13.40 -29.76 4.36
N ASP A 45 12.78 -30.13 5.49
CA ASP A 45 11.49 -29.54 5.92
C ASP A 45 11.53 -28.88 7.31
N ILE A 46 12.65 -28.30 7.76
CA ILE A 46 12.62 -27.57 9.04
C ILE A 46 13.57 -26.37 9.04
N GLN A 47 13.03 -25.14 9.13
CA GLN A 47 13.80 -23.90 8.96
C GLN A 47 14.19 -23.25 10.30
N ARG A 48 15.48 -23.29 10.61
CA ARG A 48 16.14 -22.53 11.68
C ARG A 48 16.56 -21.16 11.15
N LEU A 49 16.16 -20.10 11.84
CA LEU A 49 16.56 -18.73 11.52
C LEU A 49 17.84 -18.37 12.27
N GLN A 50 18.89 -18.02 11.53
CA GLN A 50 20.13 -17.48 12.06
C GLN A 50 20.43 -16.09 11.48
N ILE A 51 20.74 -15.13 12.35
CA ILE A 51 21.16 -13.77 11.95
C ILE A 51 22.51 -13.47 12.57
N THR A 52 23.45 -12.99 11.77
CA THR A 52 24.79 -12.58 12.22
C THR A 52 25.05 -11.10 11.94
N ASP A 53 25.79 -10.47 12.84
CA ASP A 53 26.33 -9.13 12.59
C ASP A 53 27.63 -9.18 11.76
N ARG A 54 28.15 -8.00 11.40
CA ARG A 54 29.41 -7.86 10.65
C ARG A 54 30.67 -8.33 11.38
N SER A 55 30.61 -8.50 12.70
CA SER A 55 31.70 -9.09 13.48
C SER A 55 31.69 -10.63 13.43
N GLY A 56 30.63 -11.22 12.88
CA GLY A 56 30.41 -12.67 12.88
C GLY A 56 29.73 -13.19 14.14
N MET A 57 29.28 -12.30 15.03
CA MET A 57 28.52 -12.69 16.22
C MET A 57 27.10 -13.08 15.81
N VAL A 58 26.63 -14.22 16.33
CA VAL A 58 25.26 -14.70 16.15
C VAL A 58 24.33 -13.89 17.05
N LEU A 59 23.40 -13.15 16.45
CA LEU A 59 22.42 -12.31 17.12
C LEU A 59 21.09 -13.02 17.35
N VAL A 60 20.68 -13.86 16.38
CA VAL A 60 19.46 -14.66 16.44
C VAL A 60 19.84 -16.06 16.01
N ASP A 61 19.34 -17.04 16.77
CA ASP A 61 19.45 -18.46 16.45
C ASP A 61 18.23 -19.15 17.06
N THR A 62 17.23 -19.46 16.22
CA THR A 62 15.97 -20.05 16.68
C THR A 62 15.33 -20.95 15.64
N ASP A 63 14.74 -22.04 16.10
CA ASP A 63 13.88 -22.96 15.35
C ASP A 63 12.40 -22.59 15.39
N LYS A 64 12.01 -21.58 16.18
CA LYS A 64 10.60 -21.23 16.40
C LYS A 64 10.07 -20.14 15.47
N ALA A 65 10.95 -19.42 14.79
CA ALA A 65 10.55 -18.26 13.98
C ALA A 65 9.95 -18.64 12.63
N LEU A 66 10.45 -19.70 12.00
CA LEU A 66 10.06 -20.12 10.65
C LEU A 66 9.48 -21.55 10.67
N PRO A 67 8.36 -21.78 11.38
CA PRO A 67 7.74 -23.10 11.38
C PRO A 67 7.17 -23.40 10.00
N LEU A 68 7.28 -24.66 9.57
CA LEU A 68 6.43 -25.20 8.51
C LEU A 68 5.07 -25.55 9.10
N ILE A 69 4.03 -24.87 8.65
CA ILE A 69 2.66 -25.07 9.12
C ILE A 69 1.92 -25.83 8.03
N GLU A 70 1.48 -27.06 8.31
CA GLU A 70 0.77 -27.88 7.32
C GLU A 70 -0.45 -27.14 6.77
N ASN A 71 -0.56 -27.12 5.45
CA ASN A 71 -1.71 -26.54 4.77
C ASN A 71 -2.88 -27.54 4.79
N GLU A 72 -4.08 -27.07 5.16
CA GLU A 72 -5.27 -27.93 5.26
C GLU A 72 -5.78 -28.45 3.91
N TYR A 73 -5.41 -27.80 2.80
CA TYR A 73 -5.97 -28.03 1.47
C TYR A 73 -5.02 -28.77 0.52
N SER A 74 -3.70 -28.73 0.76
CA SER A 74 -2.70 -29.33 -0.13
C SER A 74 -1.67 -30.15 0.65
N PRO A 75 -1.69 -31.50 0.51
CA PRO A 75 -0.69 -32.35 1.15
C PRO A 75 0.71 -32.04 0.58
N ASN A 76 1.69 -31.84 1.47
CA ASN A 76 3.06 -31.40 1.18
C ASN A 76 3.21 -29.91 0.81
N SER A 77 2.21 -29.07 1.10
CA SER A 77 2.37 -27.61 1.13
C SER A 77 2.39 -27.09 2.56
N TYR A 78 3.17 -26.04 2.78
CA TYR A 78 3.34 -25.43 4.09
C TYR A 78 3.11 -23.92 4.05
N ASP A 79 2.22 -23.49 4.93
CA ASP A 79 2.08 -22.11 5.37
C ASP A 79 3.25 -21.75 6.31
N GLY A 80 3.45 -20.45 6.54
CA GLY A 80 4.45 -19.98 7.50
C GLY A 80 4.92 -18.56 7.22
N TYR A 81 6.23 -18.36 7.25
CA TYR A 81 6.84 -17.05 7.08
C TYR A 81 8.03 -17.12 6.14
N THR A 82 8.32 -16.00 5.49
CA THR A 82 9.64 -15.72 4.90
C THR A 82 10.33 -14.63 5.70
N ALA A 83 11.65 -14.71 5.84
CA ALA A 83 12.42 -13.71 6.58
C ALA A 83 13.25 -12.83 5.65
N LYS A 84 13.25 -11.52 5.90
CA LYS A 84 14.09 -10.55 5.18
C LYS A 84 14.73 -9.57 6.15
N LEU A 85 15.97 -9.17 5.87
CA LEU A 85 16.58 -8.02 6.52
C LEU A 85 16.34 -6.76 5.71
N LEU A 86 15.99 -5.67 6.39
CA LEU A 86 15.76 -4.36 5.80
C LEU A 86 16.60 -3.32 6.54
N ALA A 87 17.14 -2.35 5.80
CA ALA A 87 17.79 -1.18 6.35
C ALA A 87 16.97 0.06 5.97
N GLU A 88 16.35 0.70 6.95
CA GLU A 88 15.53 1.88 6.73
C GLU A 88 16.25 3.13 7.24
N ARG A 89 16.51 4.06 6.33
CA ARG A 89 17.25 5.31 6.60
C ARG A 89 16.40 6.56 6.46
N GLN A 90 15.22 6.44 5.85
CA GLN A 90 14.23 7.52 5.70
C GLN A 90 13.08 7.35 6.70
N THR A 91 12.26 8.39 6.86
CA THR A 91 11.06 8.37 7.71
C THR A 91 9.89 7.65 7.03
N LYS A 92 10.15 6.49 6.40
CA LYS A 92 9.16 5.66 5.72
C LYS A 92 9.20 4.23 6.24
N ILE A 93 8.06 3.55 6.13
CA ILE A 93 7.92 2.13 6.48
C ILE A 93 7.80 1.34 5.18
N THR A 94 8.66 0.36 4.96
CA THR A 94 8.50 -0.56 3.83
C THR A 94 7.51 -1.68 4.15
N ALA A 95 6.46 -1.82 3.34
CA ALA A 95 5.64 -3.02 3.29
C ALA A 95 6.05 -3.87 2.08
N ILE A 96 5.93 -5.19 2.23
CA ILE A 96 6.13 -6.15 1.16
C ILE A 96 4.84 -6.95 0.98
N ASP A 97 4.25 -6.85 -0.20
CA ASP A 97 2.97 -7.49 -0.50
C ASP A 97 3.13 -8.99 -0.83
N LEU A 98 2.04 -9.63 -1.24
CA LEU A 98 2.03 -11.06 -1.59
C LEU A 98 2.90 -11.42 -2.79
N GLN A 99 3.06 -10.48 -3.74
CA GLN A 99 3.89 -10.64 -4.94
C GLN A 99 5.38 -10.39 -4.64
N GLY A 100 5.68 -9.85 -3.46
CA GLY A 100 7.04 -9.50 -3.05
C GLY A 100 7.45 -8.09 -3.46
N GLU A 101 6.50 -7.30 -3.98
CA GLU A 101 6.69 -5.90 -4.32
C GLU A 101 6.84 -5.05 -3.06
N ARG A 102 7.66 -3.99 -3.17
CA ARG A 102 7.99 -3.11 -2.06
C ARG A 102 7.22 -1.81 -2.16
N TYR A 103 6.56 -1.44 -1.08
CA TYR A 103 5.80 -0.20 -0.95
C TYR A 103 6.33 0.63 0.20
N ASP A 104 6.71 1.87 -0.07
CA ASP A 104 7.05 2.83 0.97
C ASP A 104 5.79 3.54 1.48
N LEU A 105 5.52 3.39 2.77
CA LEU A 105 4.32 3.89 3.42
C LEU A 105 4.62 5.12 4.28
N LEU A 106 3.70 6.09 4.21
CA LEU A 106 3.69 7.25 5.08
C LEU A 106 3.22 6.83 6.47
N SER A 107 4.07 7.02 7.49
CA SER A 107 3.71 6.81 8.88
C SER A 107 4.40 7.82 9.81
N PRO A 108 3.69 8.35 10.82
CA PRO A 108 4.27 9.27 11.80
C PRO A 108 5.23 8.57 12.79
N SER A 109 5.21 7.24 12.86
CA SER A 109 5.90 6.46 13.89
C SER A 109 7.23 5.84 13.44
N THR A 110 7.76 6.27 12.29
CA THR A 110 8.95 5.66 11.70
C THR A 110 10.20 5.87 12.54
N ARG A 111 10.98 4.80 12.69
CA ARG A 111 12.34 4.87 13.26
C ARG A 111 13.33 4.35 12.24
N SER A 112 14.37 5.14 11.95
CA SER A 112 15.50 4.60 11.19
C SER A 112 16.17 3.46 11.98
N GLY A 113 16.72 2.51 11.25
CA GLY A 113 17.36 1.34 11.83
C GLY A 113 17.40 0.16 10.89
N ASP A 114 17.90 -0.94 11.41
CA ASP A 114 17.90 -2.22 10.73
C ASP A 114 16.74 -3.06 11.29
N TYR A 115 16.09 -3.83 10.43
CA TYR A 115 14.88 -4.57 10.74
C TYR A 115 15.00 -6.01 10.25
N LEU A 116 14.46 -6.95 11.04
CA LEU A 116 14.03 -8.26 10.58
C LEU A 116 12.54 -8.18 10.26
N LEU A 117 12.19 -8.52 9.02
CA LEU A 117 10.82 -8.62 8.56
C LEU A 117 10.44 -10.10 8.42
N LEU A 118 9.40 -10.53 9.12
CA LEU A 118 8.75 -11.81 8.88
C LEU A 118 7.46 -11.56 8.10
N ILE A 119 7.33 -12.18 6.93
CA ILE A 119 6.20 -12.01 6.01
C ILE A 119 5.43 -13.32 5.96
N THR A 120 4.14 -13.32 6.29
CA THR A 120 3.34 -14.55 6.21
C THR A 120 3.20 -15.04 4.78
N ARG A 121 3.21 -16.36 4.62
CA ARG A 121 2.91 -17.06 3.37
C ARG A 121 1.86 -18.11 3.67
N GLU A 122 0.81 -18.10 2.87
CA GLU A 122 -0.31 -19.03 2.95
C GLU A 122 -0.55 -19.56 1.55
N GLU A 123 -0.45 -20.87 1.36
CA GLU A 123 -0.68 -21.46 0.04
C GLU A 123 -2.15 -21.29 -0.35
N GLY A 124 -2.39 -20.82 -1.56
CA GLY A 124 -3.74 -20.50 -2.05
C GLY A 124 -4.31 -19.16 -1.55
N ASN A 125 -3.58 -18.40 -0.73
CA ASN A 125 -3.98 -17.05 -0.32
C ASN A 125 -3.42 -15.99 -1.28
N GLY A 126 -4.29 -15.45 -2.14
CA GLY A 126 -3.99 -14.31 -3.02
C GLY A 126 -4.45 -12.95 -2.50
N ALA A 127 -4.98 -12.88 -1.28
CA ALA A 127 -5.75 -11.71 -0.83
C ALA A 127 -5.07 -10.88 0.26
N TYR A 128 -4.19 -11.46 1.09
CA TYR A 128 -3.52 -10.71 2.14
C TYR A 128 -2.20 -11.32 2.60
N ASN A 129 -1.34 -10.51 3.22
CA ASN A 129 -0.27 -11.01 4.07
C ASN A 129 -0.06 -10.13 5.30
N PHE A 130 0.66 -10.66 6.28
CA PHE A 130 1.13 -9.90 7.42
C PHE A 130 2.64 -9.67 7.32
N ASN A 131 3.05 -8.47 7.68
CA ASN A 131 4.43 -8.02 7.72
C ASN A 131 4.78 -7.69 9.18
N LEU A 132 5.49 -8.59 9.87
CA LEU A 132 5.91 -8.42 11.25
C LEU A 132 7.32 -7.84 11.26
N ARG A 133 7.43 -6.59 11.72
CA ARG A 133 8.65 -5.79 11.66
C ARG A 133 9.31 -5.77 13.03
N PHE A 134 10.44 -6.44 13.17
CA PHE A 134 11.27 -6.44 14.36
C PHE A 134 12.46 -5.50 14.16
N ARG A 135 12.60 -4.49 15.01
CA ARG A 135 13.69 -3.51 14.93
C ARG A 135 14.89 -4.03 15.71
N TYR A 136 16.08 -3.92 15.12
CA TYR A 136 17.33 -4.22 15.80
C TYR A 136 17.67 -3.13 16.83
N ASP A 137 17.87 -3.53 18.08
CA ASP A 137 18.48 -2.73 19.13
C ASP A 137 19.94 -3.15 19.30
N ALA A 138 20.87 -2.27 18.91
CA ALA A 138 22.30 -2.53 18.99
C ALA A 138 22.84 -2.57 20.44
N THR A 139 22.18 -1.91 21.39
CA THR A 139 22.59 -1.90 22.80
C THR A 139 22.19 -3.22 23.46
N ALA A 140 20.94 -3.63 23.26
CA ALA A 140 20.42 -4.90 23.78
C ALA A 140 20.83 -6.11 22.93
N LYS A 141 21.38 -5.90 21.73
CA LYS A 141 21.70 -6.92 20.72
C LYS A 141 20.50 -7.82 20.44
N SER A 142 19.32 -7.22 20.28
CA SER A 142 18.05 -7.93 20.17
C SER A 142 17.17 -7.36 19.06
N PHE A 143 16.17 -8.13 18.64
CA PHE A 143 15.19 -7.71 17.64
C PHE A 143 13.81 -7.61 18.30
N ASP A 144 13.33 -6.39 18.50
CA ASP A 144 12.07 -6.12 19.19
C ASP A 144 10.94 -5.88 18.21
N LEU A 145 9.78 -6.50 18.45
CA LEU A 145 8.60 -6.31 17.63
C LEU A 145 8.16 -4.84 17.67
N ASN A 146 8.36 -4.17 16.55
CA ASN A 146 8.10 -2.75 16.41
C ASN A 146 6.72 -2.51 15.80
N GLN A 147 6.38 -3.21 14.73
CA GLN A 147 5.14 -2.99 13.98
C GLN A 147 4.60 -4.29 13.40
N VAL A 148 3.29 -4.33 13.21
CA VAL A 148 2.59 -5.40 12.49
C VAL A 148 1.75 -4.71 11.43
N LEU A 149 1.97 -5.06 10.17
CA LEU A 149 1.18 -4.55 9.05
C LEU A 149 0.34 -5.69 8.49
N LEU A 150 -0.92 -5.39 8.17
CA LEU A 150 -1.78 -6.23 7.34
C LEU A 150 -1.85 -5.60 5.96
N ASN A 151 -1.39 -6.30 4.93
CA ASN A 151 -1.55 -5.91 3.54
C ASN A 151 -2.72 -6.68 2.94
N GLU A 152 -3.57 -6.00 2.20
CA GLU A 152 -4.65 -6.58 1.40
C GLU A 152 -4.36 -6.30 -0.07
N ASN A 153 -4.45 -7.35 -0.89
CA ASN A 153 -4.14 -7.36 -2.30
C ASN A 153 -5.40 -7.70 -3.10
N ASN A 154 -5.42 -7.26 -4.35
CA ASN A 154 -6.53 -7.55 -5.24
C ASN A 154 -6.54 -9.03 -5.66
N SER A 155 -7.49 -9.83 -5.18
CA SER A 155 -7.53 -11.24 -5.55
C SER A 155 -8.17 -11.52 -6.92
N GLU A 156 -8.78 -10.52 -7.55
CA GLU A 156 -9.61 -10.71 -8.75
C GLU A 156 -8.87 -10.43 -10.07
N CYS A 157 -7.83 -9.60 -10.05
CA CYS A 157 -7.13 -9.14 -11.26
C CYS A 157 -5.59 -9.09 -11.06
N ASP A 158 -4.99 -7.90 -11.04
CA ASP A 158 -3.56 -7.56 -11.05
C ASP A 158 -2.78 -7.93 -9.78
N HIS A 159 -3.44 -8.50 -8.77
CA HIS A 159 -2.83 -8.81 -7.48
C HIS A 159 -2.16 -7.62 -6.78
N SER A 160 -2.47 -6.38 -7.20
CA SER A 160 -1.83 -5.19 -6.66
C SER A 160 -2.25 -4.92 -5.22
N LEU A 161 -1.41 -4.20 -4.50
CA LEU A 161 -1.72 -3.77 -3.14
C LEU A 161 -2.92 -2.81 -3.15
N LEU A 162 -3.97 -3.17 -2.40
CA LEU A 162 -5.14 -2.33 -2.17
C LEU A 162 -4.98 -1.50 -0.90
N SER A 163 -4.64 -2.15 0.20
CA SER A 163 -4.56 -1.49 1.50
C SER A 163 -3.42 -2.04 2.35
N THR A 164 -2.82 -1.16 3.16
CA THR A 164 -1.99 -1.57 4.29
C THR A 164 -2.53 -0.97 5.57
N TYR A 165 -2.71 -1.79 6.59
CA TYR A 165 -3.17 -1.36 7.91
C TYR A 165 -2.11 -1.58 8.97
N SER A 166 -1.96 -0.62 9.88
CA SER A 166 -1.17 -0.80 11.10
C SER A 166 -2.01 -1.47 12.18
N ILE A 167 -1.55 -2.66 12.61
CA ILE A 167 -2.23 -3.50 13.60
C ILE A 167 -1.58 -3.29 14.97
N ASP A 168 -2.39 -3.25 16.03
CA ASP A 168 -1.86 -3.20 17.40
C ASP A 168 -1.09 -4.48 17.73
N ARG A 169 0.24 -4.36 17.73
CA ARG A 169 1.18 -5.47 17.99
C ARG A 169 0.95 -6.16 19.34
N LYS A 170 0.33 -5.50 20.32
CA LYS A 170 0.07 -6.08 21.66
C LYS A 170 -0.78 -7.34 21.57
N ILE A 171 -1.65 -7.44 20.56
CA ILE A 171 -2.52 -8.60 20.35
C ILE A 171 -1.74 -9.90 20.12
N LEU A 172 -0.50 -9.82 19.62
CA LEU A 172 0.33 -11.00 19.38
C LEU A 172 0.91 -11.59 20.67
N GLY A 173 0.96 -10.81 21.76
CA GLY A 173 1.62 -11.20 23.01
C GLY A 173 3.14 -11.42 22.85
N VAL A 174 3.73 -10.81 21.82
CA VAL A 174 5.17 -10.89 21.50
C VAL A 174 5.81 -9.53 21.67
N ILE A 175 7.03 -9.51 22.20
CA ILE A 175 7.83 -8.28 22.34
C ILE A 175 9.13 -8.33 21.54
N SER A 176 9.67 -9.52 21.27
CA SER A 176 10.93 -9.68 20.55
C SER A 176 10.97 -11.01 19.80
N ILE A 177 11.95 -11.18 18.91
CA ILE A 177 12.15 -12.45 18.20
C ILE A 177 12.48 -13.61 19.17
N ALA A 178 13.08 -13.30 20.31
CA ALA A 178 13.48 -14.31 21.29
C ALA A 178 12.28 -14.99 21.97
N ASN A 179 11.13 -14.31 22.08
CA ASN A 179 9.90 -14.89 22.61
C ASN A 179 8.84 -15.16 21.53
N PHE A 180 9.23 -15.12 20.26
CA PHE A 180 8.36 -15.39 19.13
C PHE A 180 8.20 -16.90 18.92
N ASP A 181 6.95 -17.34 18.88
CA ASP A 181 6.56 -18.68 18.46
C ASP A 181 5.73 -18.52 17.18
N GLY A 182 6.34 -18.83 16.04
CA GLY A 182 5.75 -18.57 14.74
C GLY A 182 4.43 -19.30 14.54
N ARG A 183 4.28 -20.53 15.08
CA ARG A 183 3.09 -21.35 14.87
C ARG A 183 1.93 -20.77 15.66
N ARG A 184 2.17 -20.42 16.93
CA ARG A 184 1.18 -19.74 17.78
C ARG A 184 0.78 -18.40 17.18
N VAL A 185 1.74 -17.57 16.79
CA VAL A 185 1.46 -16.23 16.26
C VAL A 185 0.71 -16.31 14.94
N PHE A 186 1.01 -17.31 14.10
CA PHE A 186 0.32 -17.50 12.81
C PHE A 186 -1.18 -17.75 13.03
N GLY A 187 -1.52 -18.60 13.99
CA GLY A 187 -2.92 -18.81 14.40
C GLY A 187 -3.60 -17.52 14.88
N VAL A 188 -2.90 -16.71 15.69
CA VAL A 188 -3.43 -15.40 16.15
C VAL A 188 -3.67 -14.45 14.97
N LEU A 189 -2.77 -14.42 13.98
CA LEU A 189 -2.91 -13.58 12.79
C LEU A 189 -4.10 -14.00 11.92
N LYS A 190 -4.35 -15.30 11.77
CA LYS A 190 -5.55 -15.82 11.08
C LYS A 190 -6.85 -15.37 11.77
N GLU A 191 -6.94 -15.52 13.08
CA GLU A 191 -8.11 -15.03 13.85
C GLU A 191 -8.29 -13.52 13.73
N LEU A 192 -7.18 -12.77 13.76
CA LEU A 192 -7.19 -11.33 13.60
C LEU A 192 -7.70 -10.91 12.21
N ARG A 193 -7.29 -11.61 11.15
CA ARG A 193 -7.77 -11.38 9.79
C ARG A 193 -9.28 -11.53 9.70
N LEU A 194 -9.84 -12.60 10.26
CA LEU A 194 -11.29 -12.86 10.30
C LEU A 194 -12.03 -11.77 11.09
N ALA A 195 -11.47 -11.35 12.22
CA ALA A 195 -12.02 -10.25 13.01
C ALA A 195 -11.94 -8.91 12.24
N HIS A 196 -10.88 -8.65 11.48
CA HIS A 196 -10.75 -7.42 10.70
C HIS A 196 -11.83 -7.29 9.61
N GLN A 197 -12.16 -8.40 8.94
CA GLN A 197 -13.22 -8.44 7.92
C GLN A 197 -14.60 -8.16 8.50
N THR A 198 -14.84 -8.54 9.76
CA THR A 198 -16.17 -8.54 10.37
C THR A 198 -16.43 -7.36 11.30
N SER A 199 -15.39 -6.84 11.97
CA SER A 199 -15.54 -5.90 13.09
C SER A 199 -15.68 -4.44 12.70
N GLY A 200 -15.43 -4.07 11.44
CA GLY A 200 -15.40 -2.66 10.99
C GLY A 200 -14.42 -1.78 11.78
N ASN A 201 -13.55 -2.40 12.58
CA ASN A 201 -12.66 -1.72 13.51
C ASN A 201 -11.50 -1.15 12.70
N MET A 202 -11.44 0.18 12.61
CA MET A 202 -10.55 0.87 11.68
C MET A 202 -9.14 0.93 12.25
N ALA A 203 -8.38 -0.15 12.05
CA ALA A 203 -6.93 -0.09 12.06
C ALA A 203 -6.47 1.10 11.20
N GLU A 204 -5.36 1.75 11.59
CA GLU A 204 -4.86 2.90 10.86
C GLU A 204 -4.44 2.45 9.46
N LYS A 205 -5.12 2.96 8.42
CA LYS A 205 -4.76 2.68 7.05
C LYS A 205 -3.62 3.59 6.63
N LEU A 206 -2.50 2.98 6.24
CA LEU A 206 -1.29 3.68 5.85
C LEU A 206 -1.31 3.97 4.34
N MET A 207 -0.89 5.17 3.97
CA MET A 207 -0.90 5.63 2.57
C MET A 207 0.46 5.38 1.93
N PRO A 208 0.53 4.72 0.76
CA PRO A 208 1.76 4.66 -0.02
C PRO A 208 2.26 6.05 -0.42
N GLU A 209 3.56 6.27 -0.38
CA GLU A 209 4.18 7.54 -0.77
C GLU A 209 3.91 7.87 -2.25
N THR A 210 3.96 6.87 -3.12
CA THR A 210 3.67 7.02 -4.56
C THR A 210 2.26 7.56 -4.79
N VAL A 211 1.28 7.04 -4.05
CA VAL A 211 -0.12 7.50 -4.07
C VAL A 211 -0.22 8.96 -3.62
N ALA A 212 0.45 9.33 -2.53
CA ALA A 212 0.46 10.70 -2.03
C ALA A 212 1.13 11.68 -3.00
N SER A 213 2.30 11.31 -3.53
CA SER A 213 3.06 12.12 -4.48
C SER A 213 2.31 12.32 -5.80
N ASN A 214 1.69 11.26 -6.32
CA ASN A 214 0.87 11.34 -7.54
C ASN A 214 -0.35 12.25 -7.34
N PHE A 215 -0.98 12.19 -6.16
CA PHE A 215 -2.08 13.09 -5.81
C PHE A 215 -1.63 14.56 -5.79
N ASP A 216 -0.51 14.85 -5.15
CA ASP A 216 0.03 16.21 -5.08
C ASP A 216 0.36 16.77 -6.47
N ALA A 217 0.90 15.93 -7.35
CA ALA A 217 1.14 16.28 -8.75
C ALA A 217 -0.17 16.55 -9.51
N ALA A 218 -1.17 15.68 -9.38
CA ALA A 218 -2.48 15.84 -10.03
C ALA A 218 -3.19 17.11 -9.55
N LEU A 219 -3.17 17.37 -8.24
CA LEU A 219 -3.73 18.58 -7.66
C LEU A 219 -3.01 19.84 -8.14
N LYS A 220 -1.68 19.78 -8.32
CA LYS A 220 -0.90 20.88 -8.90
C LYS A 220 -1.30 21.13 -10.36
N ALA A 221 -1.43 20.08 -11.18
CA ALA A 221 -1.87 20.17 -12.57
C ALA A 221 -3.26 20.82 -12.68
N TYR A 222 -4.21 20.38 -11.85
CA TYR A 222 -5.53 20.99 -11.75
C TYR A 222 -5.47 22.49 -11.43
N LYS A 223 -4.69 22.88 -10.41
CA LYS A 223 -4.58 24.28 -9.96
C LYS A 223 -4.03 25.23 -11.03
N VAL A 224 -3.18 24.74 -11.93
CA VAL A 224 -2.62 25.55 -13.02
C VAL A 224 -3.41 25.43 -14.33
N GLY A 225 -4.49 24.64 -14.35
CA GLY A 225 -5.34 24.44 -15.53
C GLY A 225 -4.76 23.50 -16.59
N ASP A 226 -3.78 22.67 -16.23
CA ASP A 226 -3.18 21.69 -17.15
C ASP A 226 -4.03 20.41 -17.20
N ALA A 227 -5.07 20.44 -18.04
CA ALA A 227 -6.03 19.34 -18.17
C ALA A 227 -5.38 18.05 -18.70
N GLN A 228 -4.37 18.14 -19.56
CA GLN A 228 -3.70 16.97 -20.12
C GLN A 228 -2.84 16.30 -19.06
N ALA A 229 -2.04 17.08 -18.29
CA ALA A 229 -1.27 16.53 -17.19
C ALA A 229 -2.19 15.95 -16.10
N LEU A 230 -3.30 16.62 -15.78
CA LEU A 230 -4.28 16.10 -14.83
C LEU A 230 -4.81 14.74 -15.25
N LYS A 231 -5.23 14.59 -16.52
CA LYS A 231 -5.73 13.31 -17.05
C LYS A 231 -4.69 12.21 -16.97
N THR A 232 -3.44 12.50 -17.35
CA THR A 232 -2.34 11.53 -17.27
C THR A 232 -2.06 11.10 -15.83
N LEU A 233 -1.96 12.06 -14.91
CA LEU A 233 -1.66 11.78 -13.49
C LEU A 233 -2.81 11.04 -12.80
N VAL A 234 -4.05 11.38 -13.12
CA VAL A 234 -5.23 10.63 -12.64
C VAL A 234 -5.24 9.21 -13.21
N GLY A 235 -4.86 9.03 -14.47
CA GLY A 235 -4.75 7.72 -15.11
C GLY A 235 -3.89 6.72 -14.33
N TYR A 236 -2.82 7.16 -13.65
CA TYR A 236 -1.99 6.27 -12.82
C TYR A 236 -2.72 5.69 -11.60
N PHE A 237 -3.81 6.30 -11.13
CA PHE A 237 -4.63 5.71 -10.08
C PHE A 237 -5.55 4.60 -10.60
N LEU A 238 -5.80 4.59 -11.91
CA LEU A 238 -6.82 3.80 -12.58
C LEU A 238 -6.22 2.75 -13.54
N SER A 239 -4.90 2.76 -13.70
CA SER A 239 -4.18 1.79 -14.53
C SER A 239 -4.27 0.43 -13.84
N GLY A 240 -5.23 -0.40 -14.26
CA GLY A 240 -5.16 -1.85 -14.13
C GLY A 240 -4.27 -2.44 -15.22
N ASP A 241 -3.99 -3.74 -15.13
CA ASP A 241 -3.22 -4.43 -16.17
C ASP A 241 -3.79 -4.16 -17.57
N GLU A 242 -2.88 -4.02 -18.55
CA GLU A 242 -3.18 -3.63 -19.94
C GLU A 242 -4.20 -4.56 -20.64
N ASP A 243 -4.42 -5.75 -20.05
CA ASP A 243 -5.33 -6.79 -20.54
C ASP A 243 -6.81 -6.52 -20.21
N GLY A 244 -7.13 -5.47 -19.45
CA GLY A 244 -8.51 -5.02 -19.21
C GLY A 244 -9.30 -5.81 -18.16
N ASP A 245 -8.64 -6.72 -17.44
CA ASP A 245 -9.28 -7.57 -16.43
C ASP A 245 -9.50 -6.87 -15.07
N CYS A 246 -9.01 -5.63 -14.91
CA CYS A 246 -9.12 -4.91 -13.64
C CYS A 246 -9.91 -3.59 -13.74
N GLU A 247 -11.23 -3.69 -13.68
CA GLU A 247 -12.14 -2.54 -13.68
C GLU A 247 -11.92 -1.65 -12.43
N PRO A 248 -11.60 -0.36 -12.59
CA PRO A 248 -11.26 0.51 -11.45
C PRO A 248 -12.34 0.61 -10.38
N GLY A 249 -13.61 0.55 -10.78
CA GLY A 249 -14.76 0.60 -9.86
C GLY A 249 -14.68 -0.43 -8.72
N ASN A 250 -14.07 -1.59 -8.97
CA ASN A 250 -14.00 -2.68 -7.98
C ASN A 250 -12.99 -2.41 -6.87
N TYR A 251 -11.93 -1.65 -7.13
CA TYR A 251 -10.86 -1.43 -6.16
C TYR A 251 -10.75 0.00 -5.63
N ILE A 252 -11.34 1.00 -6.30
CA ILE A 252 -11.13 2.43 -5.95
C ILE A 252 -11.47 2.74 -4.50
N VAL A 253 -12.59 2.21 -4.02
CA VAL A 253 -13.00 2.45 -2.63
C VAL A 253 -11.98 1.82 -1.69
N GLU A 254 -11.66 0.55 -1.89
CA GLU A 254 -10.72 -0.16 -1.04
C GLU A 254 -9.33 0.46 -1.09
N LYS A 255 -8.87 0.94 -2.25
CA LYS A 255 -7.53 1.51 -2.44
C LYS A 255 -7.44 2.95 -1.94
N TYR A 256 -8.43 3.78 -2.25
CA TYR A 256 -8.32 5.25 -2.10
C TYR A 256 -9.23 5.88 -1.05
N TYR A 257 -10.10 5.11 -0.39
CA TYR A 257 -10.74 5.58 0.84
C TYR A 257 -9.76 5.48 2.02
N PHE A 258 -9.48 6.62 2.65
CA PHE A 258 -8.67 6.73 3.86
C PHE A 258 -9.53 7.30 4.99
N PRO A 259 -10.04 6.48 5.92
CA PRO A 259 -10.95 6.93 6.97
C PRO A 259 -10.38 8.05 7.85
N GLN A 260 -9.06 8.04 8.06
CA GLN A 260 -8.35 9.03 8.87
C GLN A 260 -8.13 10.36 8.11
N LYS A 261 -8.34 10.36 6.78
CA LYS A 261 -8.08 11.48 5.87
C LYS A 261 -9.20 11.63 4.84
N VAL A 262 -10.46 11.62 5.27
CA VAL A 262 -11.65 11.71 4.39
C VAL A 262 -11.60 12.90 3.43
N GLY A 263 -11.04 14.04 3.87
CA GLY A 263 -10.83 15.20 3.01
C GLY A 263 -9.96 14.89 1.79
N TRP A 264 -8.87 14.14 1.97
CA TRP A 264 -8.00 13.69 0.89
C TRP A 264 -8.75 12.79 -0.09
N SER A 265 -9.49 11.78 0.41
CA SER A 265 -10.27 10.89 -0.47
C SER A 265 -11.36 11.64 -1.24
N ASN A 266 -12.01 12.62 -0.63
CA ASN A 266 -12.97 13.50 -1.28
C ASN A 266 -12.32 14.31 -2.41
N ASP A 267 -11.14 14.85 -2.16
CA ASP A 267 -10.42 15.68 -3.13
C ASP A 267 -9.88 14.82 -4.28
N LEU A 268 -9.51 13.56 -4.03
CA LEU A 268 -9.18 12.61 -5.09
C LEU A 268 -10.41 12.26 -5.94
N GLY A 269 -11.58 12.01 -5.33
CA GLY A 269 -12.83 11.83 -6.06
C GLY A 269 -13.21 13.04 -6.92
N PHE A 270 -12.91 14.26 -6.43
CA PHE A 270 -13.03 15.48 -7.24
C PHE A 270 -12.05 15.49 -8.41
N LEU A 271 -10.79 15.12 -8.22
CA LEU A 271 -9.80 15.06 -9.31
C LEU A 271 -10.18 14.01 -10.37
N PHE A 272 -10.77 12.88 -9.97
CA PHE A 272 -11.35 11.91 -10.90
C PHE A 272 -12.42 12.54 -11.79
N GLU A 273 -13.37 13.27 -11.20
CA GLU A 273 -14.41 13.98 -11.96
C GLU A 273 -13.80 15.04 -12.89
N GLN A 274 -12.87 15.87 -12.40
CA GLN A 274 -12.21 16.89 -13.23
C GLN A 274 -11.38 16.30 -14.38
N ALA A 275 -10.89 15.07 -14.25
CA ALA A 275 -10.16 14.34 -15.30
C ALA A 275 -11.08 13.58 -16.27
N GLY A 276 -12.40 13.56 -16.03
CA GLY A 276 -13.38 12.84 -16.85
C GLY A 276 -13.66 11.40 -16.43
N HIS A 277 -13.10 10.95 -15.30
CA HIS A 277 -13.29 9.61 -14.73
C HIS A 277 -14.49 9.63 -13.77
N TYR A 278 -15.67 9.83 -14.36
CA TYR A 278 -16.89 10.06 -13.59
C TYR A 278 -17.40 8.81 -12.84
N PRO A 279 -17.41 7.58 -13.43
CA PRO A 279 -17.80 6.38 -12.67
C PRO A 279 -16.96 6.18 -11.41
N GLU A 280 -15.65 6.35 -11.53
CA GLU A 280 -14.66 6.23 -10.46
C GLU A 280 -14.86 7.29 -9.36
N ALA A 281 -15.13 8.53 -9.77
CA ALA A 281 -15.49 9.60 -8.86
C ALA A 281 -16.77 9.27 -8.09
N VAL A 282 -17.80 8.77 -8.78
CA VAL A 282 -19.08 8.38 -8.17
C VAL A 282 -18.88 7.28 -7.13
N GLU A 283 -18.17 6.19 -7.45
CA GLU A 283 -17.93 5.10 -6.51
C GLU A 283 -17.29 5.58 -5.19
N LEU A 284 -16.20 6.35 -5.31
CA LEU A 284 -15.49 6.88 -4.14
C LEU A 284 -16.35 7.87 -3.33
N LEU A 285 -17.02 8.81 -4.00
CA LEU A 285 -17.82 9.86 -3.36
C LEU A 285 -19.12 9.33 -2.76
N GLN A 286 -19.74 8.32 -3.38
CA GLN A 286 -20.87 7.58 -2.80
C GLN A 286 -20.44 6.87 -1.51
N HIS A 287 -19.26 6.24 -1.48
CA HIS A 287 -18.76 5.63 -0.25
C HIS A 287 -18.55 6.70 0.85
N ILE A 288 -17.94 7.83 0.50
CA ILE A 288 -17.70 8.94 1.43
C ILE A 288 -19.01 9.50 1.99
N THR A 289 -20.01 9.78 1.17
CA THR A 289 -21.30 10.34 1.62
C THR A 289 -22.09 9.36 2.50
N ARG A 290 -21.93 8.05 2.30
CA ARG A 290 -22.50 7.01 3.18
C ARG A 290 -21.81 6.94 4.54
N LYS A 291 -20.47 7.01 4.57
CA LYS A 291 -19.68 6.90 5.81
C LYS A 291 -19.58 8.22 6.60
N HIS A 292 -19.62 9.35 5.89
CA HIS A 292 -19.45 10.71 6.42
C HIS A 292 -20.56 11.61 5.88
N PRO A 293 -21.82 11.42 6.32
CA PRO A 293 -22.97 12.20 5.83
C PRO A 293 -22.90 13.69 6.21
N ASP A 294 -21.96 14.08 7.06
CA ASP A 294 -21.63 15.45 7.45
C ASP A 294 -20.60 16.12 6.52
N ARG A 295 -19.92 15.36 5.65
CA ARG A 295 -19.00 15.89 4.64
C ARG A 295 -19.76 16.57 3.51
N VAL A 296 -20.28 17.77 3.76
CA VAL A 296 -21.17 18.52 2.86
C VAL A 296 -20.60 18.63 1.43
N VAL A 297 -19.32 18.94 1.26
CA VAL A 297 -18.70 19.09 -0.07
C VAL A 297 -18.69 17.80 -0.89
N ALA A 298 -18.71 16.62 -0.26
CA ALA A 298 -18.78 15.35 -0.98
C ALA A 298 -20.09 15.21 -1.76
N TYR A 299 -21.20 15.76 -1.25
CA TYR A 299 -22.47 15.79 -1.97
C TYR A 299 -22.42 16.67 -3.22
N LEU A 300 -21.70 17.80 -3.17
CA LEU A 300 -21.51 18.65 -4.35
C LEU A 300 -20.69 17.93 -5.42
N ASN A 301 -19.55 17.35 -5.03
CA ASN A 301 -18.67 16.62 -5.93
C ASN A 301 -19.39 15.40 -6.54
N LEU A 302 -20.17 14.66 -5.72
CA LEU A 302 -20.95 13.52 -6.17
C LEU A 302 -22.04 13.95 -7.18
N ALA A 303 -22.71 15.08 -6.91
CA ALA A 303 -23.71 15.63 -7.82
C ALA A 303 -23.11 16.06 -9.16
N ASP A 304 -21.94 16.71 -9.14
CA ASP A 304 -21.21 17.12 -10.35
C ASP A 304 -20.79 15.88 -11.17
N ALA A 305 -20.30 14.81 -10.52
CA ALA A 305 -19.93 13.56 -11.16
C ALA A 305 -21.15 12.84 -11.80
N TYR A 306 -22.27 12.70 -11.07
CA TYR A 306 -23.51 12.17 -11.65
C TYR A 306 -24.03 13.02 -12.81
N TRP A 307 -23.95 14.34 -12.68
CA TRP A 307 -24.38 15.25 -13.74
C TRP A 307 -23.56 15.04 -15.02
N ALA A 308 -22.26 14.80 -14.89
CA ALA A 308 -21.38 14.52 -16.02
C ALA A 308 -21.64 13.16 -16.68
N LEU A 309 -22.06 12.15 -15.90
CA LEU A 309 -22.53 10.86 -16.42
C LEU A 309 -23.89 10.92 -17.13
N GLY A 310 -24.65 12.00 -16.94
CA GLY A 310 -26.02 12.10 -17.42
C GLY A 310 -27.06 11.48 -16.48
N GLU A 311 -26.66 11.03 -15.29
CA GLU A 311 -27.51 10.51 -14.23
C GLU A 311 -28.23 11.66 -13.50
N ARG A 312 -29.17 12.31 -14.21
CA ARG A 312 -29.79 13.57 -13.79
C ARG A 312 -30.56 13.47 -12.47
N GLU A 313 -31.22 12.34 -12.22
CA GLU A 313 -32.03 12.14 -11.01
C GLU A 313 -31.15 12.05 -9.77
N GLN A 314 -30.08 11.27 -9.83
CA GLN A 314 -29.11 11.10 -8.74
C GLN A 314 -28.32 12.40 -8.51
N ALA A 315 -27.94 13.11 -9.58
CA ALA A 315 -27.32 14.42 -9.49
C ALA A 315 -28.23 15.42 -8.74
N ARG A 316 -29.51 15.47 -9.12
CA ARG A 316 -30.51 16.35 -8.51
C ARG A 316 -30.68 16.08 -7.02
N GLN A 317 -30.78 14.82 -6.64
CA GLN A 317 -30.85 14.40 -5.23
C GLN A 317 -29.60 14.84 -4.45
N ALA A 318 -28.40 14.62 -4.99
CA ALA A 318 -27.15 14.99 -4.35
C ALA A 318 -26.99 16.53 -4.23
N TYR A 319 -27.37 17.29 -5.27
CA TYR A 319 -27.42 18.76 -5.20
C TYR A 319 -28.43 19.26 -4.16
N GLY A 320 -29.60 18.61 -4.05
CA GLY A 320 -30.59 18.88 -3.01
C GLY A 320 -30.00 18.71 -1.61
N GLN A 321 -29.35 17.57 -1.35
CA GLN A 321 -28.66 17.30 -0.08
C GLN A 321 -27.58 18.34 0.24
N TYR A 322 -26.75 18.71 -0.73
CA TYR A 322 -25.76 19.77 -0.56
C TYR A 322 -26.41 21.11 -0.19
N HIS A 323 -27.44 21.50 -0.94
CA HIS A 323 -28.16 22.75 -0.73
C HIS A 323 -28.80 22.82 0.66
N GLU A 324 -29.51 21.78 1.07
CA GLU A 324 -30.14 21.68 2.39
C GLU A 324 -29.11 21.83 3.51
N LYS A 325 -27.99 21.11 3.44
CA LYS A 325 -26.91 21.18 4.42
C LYS A 325 -26.26 22.56 4.47
N MET A 326 -26.01 23.18 3.32
CA MET A 326 -25.46 24.54 3.25
C MET A 326 -26.43 25.59 3.81
N THR A 327 -27.73 25.42 3.57
CA THR A 327 -28.78 26.31 4.09
C THR A 327 -28.90 26.17 5.61
N ALA A 328 -28.93 24.93 6.12
CA ALA A 328 -28.95 24.65 7.56
C ALA A 328 -27.71 25.22 8.27
N ALA A 329 -26.55 25.22 7.60
CA ALA A 329 -25.32 25.82 8.10
C ALA A 329 -25.22 27.35 7.88
N GLN A 330 -26.27 28.01 7.37
CA GLN A 330 -26.31 29.45 7.07
C GLN A 330 -25.21 29.92 6.08
N LYS A 331 -24.87 29.06 5.10
CA LYS A 331 -23.84 29.30 4.09
C LYS A 331 -24.41 29.43 2.67
N GLN A 332 -25.65 29.92 2.54
CA GLN A 332 -26.36 30.02 1.27
C GLN A 332 -25.57 30.82 0.21
N ALA A 333 -24.85 31.86 0.62
CA ALA A 333 -24.01 32.67 -0.27
C ALA A 333 -22.83 31.90 -0.92
N ARG A 334 -22.49 30.71 -0.41
CA ARG A 334 -21.42 29.86 -0.96
C ARG A 334 -21.95 28.75 -1.88
N ILE A 335 -23.27 28.66 -2.08
CA ILE A 335 -23.88 27.67 -2.96
C ILE A 335 -23.63 28.09 -4.42
N PRO A 336 -22.96 27.25 -5.24
CA PRO A 336 -22.75 27.57 -6.65
C PRO A 336 -24.09 27.70 -7.41
N PRO A 337 -24.23 28.63 -8.37
CA PRO A 337 -25.47 28.81 -9.13
C PRO A 337 -26.00 27.53 -9.77
N ARG A 338 -25.09 26.69 -10.31
CA ARG A 338 -25.43 25.39 -10.91
C ARG A 338 -26.22 24.47 -9.98
N VAL A 339 -26.05 24.58 -8.67
CA VAL A 339 -26.81 23.78 -7.70
C VAL A 339 -28.28 24.19 -7.73
N LEU A 340 -28.59 25.47 -7.84
CA LEU A 340 -29.97 25.97 -7.87
C LEU A 340 -30.68 25.61 -9.19
N GLU A 341 -29.93 25.54 -10.27
CA GLU A 341 -30.42 25.19 -11.61
C GLU A 341 -30.69 23.68 -11.77
N ARG A 342 -30.03 22.84 -10.96
CA ARG A 342 -29.95 21.38 -11.17
C ARG A 342 -30.49 20.55 -10.01
N LYS A 343 -30.91 21.17 -8.90
CA LYS A 343 -31.50 20.50 -7.72
C LYS A 343 -33.01 20.32 -7.79
#